data_AF-A0A3F3Q9N9-F1
#
_entry.id   AF-A0A3F3Q9N9-F1
#
_cell.length_a   1.000
_cell.length_b   1.000
_cell.length_c   1.000
_cell.angle_alpha   90.00
_cell.angle_beta   90.00
_cell.angle_gamma   90.00
#
_symmetry.space_group_name_H-M   'P 1'
#
loop_
_entity.id
_entity.type
_entity.pdbx_description
1 polymer ?
#
loop_
_entity_poly.entity_id
_entity_poly.type
_entity_poly.pdbx_seq_one_letter_code
_entity_poly.pdbx_strand_id
1 'polypeptide(L)'
;MSNPGNRKRRIERDNCREALSKHIYDMLSDRIAPSDVRLQPSPKDGYKWSYKESESHLFEKPLSESSTKTYMELQKALKKGDIKATRTHNESPDTEWRKLKASLEDACKRVAELESENQQLYQALHRQSERLRCLQRRFAENKGQLESALYMMETVKKAFDSDTSVIE
;
A
#
# COMPACT_ATOMS: atom_id res chain seq x y z
N MET A 1 11.55 -53.60 15.50
CA MET A 1 10.34 -53.47 16.35
C MET A 1 10.50 -52.22 17.21
N SER A 2 9.55 -51.26 17.15
CA SER A 2 9.64 -50.03 17.96
C SER A 2 9.37 -50.31 19.43
N ASN A 3 10.36 -50.08 20.29
CA ASN A 3 10.22 -50.16 21.75
C ASN A 3 9.12 -49.18 22.23
N PRO A 4 8.15 -49.60 23.07
CA PRO A 4 7.07 -48.74 23.59
C PRO A 4 7.55 -47.40 24.16
N GLY A 5 8.72 -47.37 24.81
CA GLY A 5 9.33 -46.14 25.33
C GLY A 5 9.68 -45.12 24.24
N ASN A 6 10.19 -45.59 23.10
CA ASN A 6 10.51 -44.73 21.95
C ASN A 6 9.25 -44.17 21.29
N ARG A 7 8.17 -44.97 21.25
CA ARG A 7 6.87 -44.51 20.75
C ARG A 7 6.29 -43.39 21.63
N LYS A 8 6.31 -43.58 22.95
CA LYS A 8 5.84 -42.57 23.91
C LYS A 8 6.66 -41.28 23.79
N ARG A 9 7.99 -41.38 23.72
CA ARG A 9 8.87 -40.21 23.55
C ARG A 9 8.56 -39.43 22.26
N ARG A 10 8.26 -40.14 21.16
CA ARG A 10 7.89 -39.50 19.89
C ARG A 10 6.59 -38.70 20.01
N ILE A 11 5.55 -39.31 20.59
CA ILE A 11 4.25 -38.66 20.79
C ILE A 11 4.41 -37.39 21.64
N GLU A 12 5.13 -37.47 22.75
CA GLU A 12 5.34 -36.31 23.65
C GLU A 12 6.14 -35.18 22.97
N ARG A 13 7.10 -35.54 22.11
CA ARG A 13 7.85 -34.55 21.32
C ARG A 13 6.93 -33.85 20.31
N ASP A 14 6.09 -34.60 19.62
CA ASP A 14 5.20 -34.07 18.59
C ASP A 14 4.14 -33.14 19.23
N ASN A 15 3.55 -33.55 20.36
CA ASN A 15 2.65 -32.71 21.17
C ASN A 15 3.33 -31.42 21.67
N CYS A 16 4.58 -31.51 22.13
CA CYS A 16 5.34 -30.34 22.58
C CYS A 16 5.59 -29.36 21.43
N ARG A 17 5.95 -29.88 20.25
CA ARG A 17 6.14 -29.08 19.03
C ARG A 17 4.87 -28.38 18.59
N GLU A 18 3.72 -29.06 18.63
CA GLU A 18 2.43 -28.45 18.36
C GLU A 18 2.10 -27.33 19.35
N ALA A 19 2.31 -27.57 20.65
CA ALA A 19 2.07 -26.56 21.68
C ALA A 19 2.95 -25.32 21.49
N LEU A 20 4.24 -25.51 21.18
CA LEU A 20 5.17 -24.40 20.92
C LEU A 20 4.81 -23.65 19.62
N SER A 21 4.49 -24.37 18.54
CA SER A 21 4.05 -23.79 17.26
C SER A 21 2.80 -22.93 17.45
N LYS A 22 1.80 -23.47 18.15
CA LYS A 22 0.58 -22.74 18.48
C LYS A 22 0.89 -21.50 19.31
N HIS A 23 1.75 -21.60 20.31
CA HIS A 23 2.12 -20.46 21.15
C HIS A 23 2.83 -19.35 20.35
N ILE A 24 3.69 -19.71 19.39
CA ILE A 24 4.32 -18.73 18.49
C ILE A 24 3.25 -18.00 17.67
N TYR A 25 2.28 -18.72 17.13
CA TYR A 25 1.16 -18.09 16.42
C TYR A 25 0.33 -17.19 17.33
N ASP A 26 -0.04 -17.66 18.52
CA ASP A 26 -0.84 -16.89 19.47
C ASP A 26 -0.12 -15.59 19.90
N MET A 27 1.21 -15.62 19.99
CA MET A 27 1.99 -14.46 20.43
C MET A 27 2.42 -13.52 19.31
N LEU A 28 2.80 -14.05 18.16
CA LEU A 28 3.47 -13.31 17.08
C LEU A 28 2.64 -13.24 15.80
N SER A 29 1.53 -14.00 15.72
CA SER A 29 0.72 -14.24 14.52
C SER A 29 1.48 -14.91 13.37
N ASP A 30 2.62 -15.53 13.67
CA ASP A 30 3.46 -16.23 12.69
C ASP A 30 3.13 -17.73 12.68
N ARG A 31 2.86 -18.28 11.49
CA ARG A 31 2.57 -19.71 11.32
C ARG A 31 3.87 -20.46 11.05
N ILE A 32 4.35 -21.15 12.06
CA ILE A 32 5.52 -22.05 11.96
C ILE A 32 5.04 -23.48 12.08
N ALA A 33 5.43 -24.35 11.15
CA ALA A 33 5.08 -25.76 11.23
C ALA A 33 5.71 -26.39 12.50
N PRO A 34 5.01 -27.31 13.21
CA PRO A 34 5.57 -27.98 14.39
C PRO A 34 6.93 -28.65 14.12
N SER A 35 7.18 -29.11 12.89
CA SER A 35 8.46 -29.68 12.47
C SER A 35 9.64 -28.70 12.56
N ASP A 36 9.35 -27.40 12.36
CA ASP A 36 10.33 -26.34 12.14
C ASP A 36 10.58 -25.52 13.42
N VAL A 37 9.81 -25.78 14.48
CA VAL A 37 10.02 -25.17 15.79
C VAL A 37 11.36 -25.60 16.38
N ARG A 38 12.18 -24.60 16.69
CA ARG A 38 13.48 -24.70 17.36
C ARG A 38 13.42 -24.09 18.77
N LEU A 39 14.09 -24.74 19.73
CA LEU A 39 14.36 -24.14 21.05
C LEU A 39 15.50 -23.14 20.98
N GLN A 40 16.40 -23.30 20.00
CA GLN A 40 17.50 -22.40 19.71
C GLN A 40 17.31 -21.84 18.30
N PRO A 41 16.33 -20.93 18.09
CA PRO A 41 16.08 -20.34 16.80
C PRO A 41 17.24 -19.41 16.40
N SER A 42 17.53 -19.40 15.11
CA SER A 42 18.42 -18.45 14.48
C SER A 42 17.69 -17.12 14.23
N PRO A 43 18.41 -16.00 14.00
CA PRO A 43 17.78 -14.73 13.64
C PRO A 43 16.84 -14.81 12.42
N LYS A 44 17.09 -15.76 11.51
CA LYS A 44 16.29 -15.98 10.29
C LYS A 44 14.95 -16.66 10.55
N ASP A 45 14.80 -17.33 11.70
CA ASP A 45 13.54 -18.00 12.05
C ASP A 45 12.46 -16.99 12.51
N GLY A 46 12.82 -15.71 12.72
CA GLY A 46 11.88 -14.62 13.00
C GLY A 46 11.40 -14.52 14.46
N TYR A 47 11.73 -15.50 15.30
CA TYR A 47 11.37 -15.52 16.72
C TYR A 47 12.53 -15.95 17.62
N LYS A 48 12.44 -15.56 18.90
CA LYS A 48 13.31 -15.99 19.99
C LYS A 48 12.48 -16.28 21.23
N TRP A 49 13.03 -17.05 22.15
CA TRP A 49 12.38 -17.33 23.43
C TRP A 49 12.78 -16.31 24.49
N SER A 50 11.80 -15.76 25.18
CA SER A 50 11.95 -15.03 26.44
C SER A 50 11.51 -15.96 27.56
N TYR A 51 12.34 -16.16 28.56
CA TYR A 51 12.06 -17.09 29.66
C TYR A 51 12.63 -16.57 30.98
N LYS A 52 12.06 -17.05 32.10
CA LYS A 52 12.64 -16.82 33.42
C LYS A 52 13.95 -17.58 33.59
N GLU A 53 14.86 -17.05 34.40
CA GLU A 53 16.15 -17.68 34.71
C GLU A 53 16.01 -19.15 35.15
N SER A 54 14.95 -19.46 35.90
CA SER A 54 14.62 -20.81 36.38
C SER A 54 14.26 -21.83 35.30
N GLU A 55 13.96 -21.37 34.09
CA GLU A 55 13.59 -22.21 32.94
C GLU A 55 14.69 -22.24 31.86
N SER A 56 15.85 -21.60 32.11
CA SER A 56 16.95 -21.49 31.15
C SER A 56 17.48 -22.85 30.69
N HIS A 57 17.54 -23.84 31.59
CA HIS A 57 17.99 -25.20 31.32
C HIS A 57 17.14 -25.92 30.26
N LEU A 58 15.90 -25.48 30.03
CA LEU A 58 15.02 -26.05 29.01
C LEU A 58 15.46 -25.71 27.57
N PHE A 59 16.27 -24.67 27.39
CA PHE A 59 16.70 -24.16 26.08
C PHE A 59 18.16 -24.47 25.73
N GLU A 60 18.87 -25.20 26.60
CA GLU A 60 20.27 -25.60 26.37
C GLU A 60 20.44 -26.60 25.22
N LYS A 61 19.43 -27.46 25.01
CA LYS A 61 19.47 -28.55 24.03
C LYS A 61 18.33 -28.44 23.02
N PRO A 62 18.55 -28.86 21.77
CA PRO A 62 17.49 -28.92 20.77
C PRO A 62 16.47 -30.01 21.10
N LEU A 63 15.22 -29.84 20.62
CA LEU A 63 14.12 -30.80 20.83
C LEU A 63 14.43 -32.23 20.38
N SER A 64 15.36 -32.43 19.45
CA SER A 64 15.77 -33.78 19.03
C SER A 64 16.51 -34.55 20.11
N GLU A 65 17.23 -33.85 20.98
CA GLU A 65 18.09 -34.42 22.03
C GLU A 65 17.44 -34.36 23.42
N SER A 66 16.35 -33.62 23.57
CA SER A 66 15.64 -33.49 24.84
C SER A 66 14.97 -34.78 25.33
N SER A 67 14.81 -34.86 26.65
CA SER A 67 14.11 -35.97 27.30
C SER A 67 12.61 -35.78 27.27
N THR A 68 11.85 -36.85 27.51
CA THR A 68 10.38 -36.76 27.66
C THR A 68 9.97 -35.81 28.78
N LYS A 69 10.75 -35.76 29.87
CA LYS A 69 10.51 -34.85 31.00
C LYS A 69 10.61 -33.39 30.58
N THR A 70 11.62 -33.05 29.78
CA THR A 70 11.83 -31.71 29.23
C THR A 70 10.64 -31.24 28.39
N TYR A 71 10.04 -32.13 27.58
CA TYR A 71 8.84 -31.78 26.80
C TYR A 71 7.64 -31.41 27.69
N MET A 72 7.44 -32.14 28.78
CA MET A 72 6.37 -31.88 29.74
C MET A 72 6.60 -30.57 30.51
N GLU A 73 7.86 -30.30 30.89
CA GLU A 73 8.26 -29.05 31.55
C GLU A 73 8.04 -27.84 30.63
N LEU A 74 8.46 -27.91 29.37
CA LEU A 74 8.20 -26.86 28.37
C LEU A 74 6.71 -26.56 28.24
N GLN A 75 5.87 -27.59 28.09
CA GLN A 75 4.42 -27.40 28.00
C GLN A 75 3.82 -26.76 29.27
N LYS A 76 4.34 -27.11 30.45
CA LYS A 76 3.90 -26.52 31.72
C LYS A 76 4.35 -25.07 31.84
N ALA A 77 5.58 -24.76 31.45
CA ALA A 77 6.14 -23.42 31.46
C ALA A 77 5.39 -22.49 30.49
N LEU A 78 4.98 -22.98 29.31
CA LEU A 78 4.10 -22.25 28.38
C LEU A 78 2.77 -21.88 29.04
N LYS A 79 2.11 -22.86 29.69
CA LYS A 79 0.80 -22.64 30.35
C LYS A 79 0.89 -21.66 31.51
N LYS A 80 2.03 -21.63 32.21
CA LYS A 80 2.29 -20.71 33.32
C LYS A 80 2.73 -19.31 32.86
N GLY A 81 3.10 -19.17 31.59
CA GLY A 81 3.64 -17.92 31.04
C GLY A 81 5.09 -17.64 31.46
N ASP A 82 5.82 -18.65 31.94
CA ASP A 82 7.22 -18.52 32.33
C ASP A 82 8.15 -18.50 31.11
N ILE A 83 7.68 -18.99 29.97
CA ILE A 83 8.35 -18.93 28.67
C ILE A 83 7.40 -18.34 27.63
N LYS A 84 7.93 -17.52 26.72
CA LYS A 84 7.15 -16.78 25.72
C LYS A 84 7.93 -16.59 24.42
N ALA A 85 7.25 -16.72 23.29
CA ALA A 85 7.81 -16.36 22.00
C ALA A 85 7.84 -14.83 21.82
N THR A 86 8.95 -14.29 21.32
CA THR A 86 9.16 -12.86 21.04
C THR A 86 9.83 -12.69 19.68
N ARG A 87 9.66 -11.55 19.00
CA ARG A 87 10.33 -11.29 17.72
C ARG A 87 11.83 -11.06 17.92
N THR A 88 12.64 -11.51 16.97
CA THR A 88 14.08 -11.24 16.90
C THR A 88 14.40 -9.80 16.50
N HIS A 89 13.51 -9.19 15.72
CA HIS A 89 13.66 -7.82 15.22
C HIS A 89 12.93 -6.85 16.16
N ASN A 90 13.66 -5.86 16.69
CA ASN A 90 13.14 -4.84 17.61
C ASN A 90 12.18 -3.83 16.95
N GLU A 91 11.98 -3.91 15.64
CA GLU A 91 10.95 -3.13 14.96
C GLU A 91 9.61 -3.83 15.16
N SER A 92 8.90 -3.36 16.18
CA SER A 92 7.51 -3.76 16.40
C SER A 92 6.76 -3.60 15.07
N PRO A 93 6.01 -4.61 14.59
CA PRO A 93 5.20 -4.46 13.39
C PRO A 93 4.24 -3.25 13.49
N ASP A 94 3.91 -2.81 14.71
CA ASP A 94 3.15 -1.59 14.97
C ASP A 94 3.91 -0.31 14.55
N THR A 95 5.24 -0.27 14.65
CA THR A 95 6.05 0.90 14.28
C THR A 95 6.16 1.06 12.76
N GLU A 96 6.44 -0.01 12.04
CA GLU A 96 6.48 0.01 10.57
C GLU A 96 5.08 0.26 9.99
N TRP A 97 4.05 -0.35 10.58
CA TRP A 97 2.67 -0.08 10.21
C TRP A 97 2.29 1.39 10.41
N ARG A 98 2.70 2.02 11.52
CA ARG A 98 2.47 3.45 11.76
C ARG A 98 3.18 4.33 10.72
N LYS A 99 4.43 4.03 10.37
CA LYS A 99 5.17 4.76 9.32
C LYS A 99 4.47 4.62 7.97
N LEU A 100 4.09 3.40 7.60
CA LEU A 100 3.41 3.12 6.33
C LEU A 100 2.05 3.82 6.27
N LYS A 101 1.29 3.81 7.38
CA LYS A 101 0.01 4.50 7.49
C LYS A 101 0.17 6.02 7.33
N ALA A 102 1.16 6.62 7.98
CA ALA A 102 1.44 8.05 7.83
C ALA A 102 1.80 8.40 6.38
N SER A 103 2.66 7.60 5.75
CA SER A 103 3.00 7.77 4.33
C SER A 103 1.79 7.63 3.40
N LEU A 104 0.86 6.72 3.71
CA LEU A 104 -0.37 6.55 2.94
C LEU A 104 -1.30 7.76 3.10
N GLU A 105 -1.46 8.27 4.32
CA GLU A 105 -2.24 9.48 4.59
C GLU A 105 -1.70 10.70 3.82
N ASP A 106 -0.38 10.88 3.79
CA ASP A 106 0.25 11.97 3.05
C ASP A 106 0.11 11.78 1.53
N ALA A 107 0.23 10.55 1.02
CA ALA A 107 -0.04 10.25 -0.38
C ALA A 107 -1.50 10.57 -0.77
N CYS A 108 -2.47 10.21 0.08
CA CYS A 108 -3.87 10.54 -0.13
C CYS A 108 -4.13 12.05 -0.17
N LYS A 109 -3.50 12.83 0.72
CA LYS A 109 -3.58 14.31 0.67
C LYS A 109 -3.05 14.83 -0.65
N ARG A 110 -1.89 14.33 -1.10
CA ARG A 110 -1.28 14.77 -2.35
C ARG A 110 -2.15 14.44 -3.57
N VAL A 111 -2.80 13.28 -3.58
CA VAL A 111 -3.76 12.92 -4.63
C VAL A 111 -4.92 13.92 -4.66
N ALA A 112 -5.51 14.24 -3.51
CA ALA A 112 -6.63 15.20 -3.45
C ALA A 112 -6.23 16.61 -3.93
N GLU A 113 -5.02 17.07 -3.59
CA GLU A 113 -4.47 18.33 -4.10
C GLU A 113 -4.34 18.31 -5.63
N LEU A 114 -3.72 17.26 -6.18
CA LEU A 114 -3.52 17.10 -7.62
C LEU A 114 -4.85 16.98 -8.38
N GLU A 115 -5.85 16.33 -7.81
CA GLU A 115 -7.19 16.26 -8.38
C GLU A 115 -7.85 17.65 -8.43
N SER A 116 -7.69 18.46 -7.38
CA SER A 116 -8.18 19.84 -7.35
C SER A 116 -7.48 20.71 -8.40
N GLU A 117 -6.15 20.64 -8.48
CA GLU A 117 -5.35 21.35 -9.49
C GLU A 117 -5.76 20.96 -10.91
N ASN A 118 -5.90 19.65 -11.19
CA ASN A 118 -6.37 19.17 -12.48
C ASN A 118 -7.75 19.72 -12.83
N GLN A 119 -8.68 19.72 -11.87
CA GLN A 119 -10.02 20.26 -12.09
C GLN A 119 -9.98 21.75 -12.43
N GLN A 120 -9.14 22.54 -11.75
CA GLN A 120 -8.96 23.95 -12.04
C GLN A 120 -8.36 24.17 -13.43
N LEU A 121 -7.37 23.36 -13.83
CA LEU A 121 -6.77 23.42 -15.16
C LEU A 121 -7.79 23.09 -16.25
N TYR A 122 -8.62 22.07 -16.08
CA TYR A 122 -9.70 21.75 -17.03
C TYR A 122 -10.70 22.90 -17.17
N GLN A 123 -11.09 23.54 -16.06
CA GLN A 123 -11.99 24.70 -16.10
C GLN A 123 -11.34 25.89 -16.82
N ALA A 124 -10.06 26.17 -16.57
CA ALA A 124 -9.33 27.24 -17.24
C ALA A 124 -9.22 26.98 -18.74
N LEU A 125 -8.89 25.76 -19.14
CA LEU A 125 -8.84 25.33 -20.54
C LEU A 125 -10.19 25.50 -21.22
N HIS A 126 -11.28 25.08 -20.57
CA HIS A 126 -12.63 25.24 -21.10
C HIS A 126 -12.99 26.71 -21.33
N ARG A 127 -12.69 27.59 -20.36
CA ARG A 127 -12.92 29.04 -20.48
C ARG A 127 -12.16 29.65 -21.65
N GLN A 128 -10.89 29.27 -21.85
CA GLN A 128 -10.10 29.78 -22.97
C GLN A 128 -10.60 29.27 -24.31
N SER A 129 -11.01 28.00 -24.40
CA SER A 129 -11.62 27.44 -25.60
C SER A 129 -12.91 28.17 -25.99
N GLU A 130 -13.79 28.48 -25.04
CA GLU A 130 -15.02 29.24 -25.33
C GLU A 130 -14.71 30.69 -25.73
N ARG A 131 -13.70 31.33 -25.11
CA ARG A 131 -13.24 32.66 -25.53
C ARG A 131 -12.76 32.67 -26.97
N LEU A 132 -11.92 31.70 -27.34
CA LEU A 132 -11.42 31.55 -28.71
C LEU A 132 -12.57 31.33 -29.70
N ARG A 133 -13.53 30.48 -29.37
CA ARG A 133 -14.73 30.24 -30.19
C ARG A 133 -15.55 31.53 -30.39
N CYS A 134 -15.73 32.34 -29.35
CA CYS A 134 -16.44 33.62 -29.44
C CYS A 134 -15.69 34.63 -30.31
N LEU A 135 -14.37 34.72 -30.17
CA LEU A 135 -13.54 35.59 -31.01
C LEU A 135 -13.61 35.17 -32.48
N GLN A 136 -13.48 33.88 -32.77
CA GLN A 136 -13.59 33.34 -34.14
C GLN A 136 -14.92 33.69 -34.80
N ARG A 137 -16.05 33.59 -34.07
CA ARG A 137 -17.36 34.03 -34.56
C ARG A 137 -17.40 35.52 -34.90
N ARG A 138 -16.94 36.37 -33.98
CA ARG A 138 -16.90 37.82 -34.22
C ARG A 138 -16.02 38.20 -35.41
N PHE A 139 -14.88 37.53 -35.57
CA PHE A 139 -14.03 37.74 -36.75
C PHE A 139 -14.75 37.37 -38.05
N ALA A 140 -15.46 36.24 -38.07
CA ALA A 140 -16.23 35.83 -39.24
C ALA A 140 -17.37 36.82 -39.57
N GLU A 141 -18.10 37.31 -38.55
CA GLU A 141 -19.15 38.32 -38.70
C GLU A 141 -18.59 39.64 -39.25
N ASN A 142 -17.53 40.17 -38.63
CA ASN A 142 -16.89 41.41 -39.08
C ASN A 142 -16.36 41.30 -40.51
N LYS A 143 -15.78 40.14 -40.85
CA LYS A 143 -15.33 39.87 -42.22
C LYS A 143 -16.49 39.95 -43.21
N GLY A 144 -17.61 39.28 -42.93
CA GLY A 144 -18.80 39.33 -43.80
C GLY A 144 -19.39 40.73 -43.92
N GLN A 145 -19.38 41.52 -42.84
CA GLN A 145 -19.81 42.93 -42.87
C GLN A 145 -18.90 43.78 -43.78
N LEU A 146 -17.58 43.60 -43.69
CA LEU A 146 -16.63 44.31 -44.55
C LEU A 146 -16.80 43.93 -46.02
N GLU A 147 -16.98 42.66 -46.34
CA GLU A 147 -17.23 42.18 -47.70
C GLU A 147 -18.52 42.78 -48.29
N SER A 148 -19.59 42.83 -47.49
CA SER A 148 -20.87 43.47 -47.89
C SER A 148 -20.72 44.97 -48.11
N ALA A 149 -20.02 45.68 -47.20
CA ALA A 149 -19.77 47.11 -47.34
C ALA A 149 -18.94 47.44 -48.59
N LEU A 150 -17.91 46.63 -48.87
CA LEU A 150 -17.10 46.75 -50.08
C LEU A 150 -17.97 46.63 -51.33
N TYR A 151 -18.82 45.60 -51.38
CA TYR A 151 -19.75 45.41 -52.49
C TYR A 151 -20.69 46.61 -52.69
N MET A 152 -21.27 47.13 -51.60
CA MET A 152 -22.12 48.33 -51.67
C MET A 152 -21.37 49.55 -52.20
N MET A 153 -20.13 49.77 -51.73
CA MET A 153 -19.30 50.89 -52.20
C MET A 153 -18.96 50.78 -53.68
N GLU A 154 -18.60 49.59 -54.17
CA GLU A 154 -18.36 49.35 -55.60
C GLU A 154 -19.62 49.61 -56.44
N THR A 155 -20.79 49.24 -55.92
CA THR A 155 -22.08 49.44 -56.60
C THR A 155 -22.41 50.93 -56.71
N VAL A 156 -22.25 51.69 -55.60
CA VAL A 156 -22.45 53.15 -55.60
C VAL A 156 -21.45 53.83 -56.53
N LYS A 157 -20.18 53.41 -56.51
CA LYS A 157 -19.15 53.95 -57.41
C LYS A 157 -19.53 53.78 -58.88
N LYS A 158 -19.96 52.57 -59.27
CA LYS A 158 -20.41 52.32 -60.65
C LYS A 158 -21.58 53.22 -61.04
N ALA A 159 -22.57 53.40 -60.15
CA ALA A 159 -23.71 54.29 -60.43
C ALA A 159 -23.26 55.74 -60.64
N PHE A 160 -22.36 56.24 -59.78
CA PHE A 160 -21.81 57.59 -59.91
C PHE A 160 -21.01 57.79 -61.21
N ASP A 161 -20.14 56.83 -61.55
CA ASP A 161 -19.35 56.86 -62.79
C ASP A 161 -20.27 56.84 -64.03
N SER A 162 -21.41 56.14 -63.95
CA SER A 162 -22.42 56.08 -65.02
C SER A 162 -23.14 57.41 -65.21
N ASP A 163 -23.57 58.07 -64.13
CA ASP A 163 -24.27 59.37 -64.20
C ASP A 163 -23.36 60.51 -64.71
N THR A 164 -22.06 60.41 -64.48
CA THR A 164 -21.08 61.41 -64.94
C THR A 164 -20.84 61.34 -66.46
N SER A 165 -20.99 60.16 -67.08
CA SER A 165 -20.86 59.94 -68.53
C SER A 165 -22.03 60.45 -69.38
N VAL A 166 -23.10 60.96 -68.76
CA VAL A 166 -24.31 61.46 -69.45
C VAL A 166 -24.30 63.00 -69.58
N ILE A 167 -23.31 63.69 -68.98
CA ILE A 167 -23.23 65.16 -68.91
C ILE A 167 -22.14 65.75 -69.85
N GLU A 168 -21.38 64.92 -70.57
CA GLU A 168 -20.50 65.35 -71.69
C GLU A 168 -21.17 65.15 -73.04
#